data_AF-A0A151BBL1-F1
#
_entry.id   AF-A0A151BBL1-F1
#
_cell.length_a   1.000
_cell.length_b   1.000
_cell.length_c   1.000
_cell.angle_alpha   90.00
_cell.angle_beta   90.00
_cell.angle_gamma   90.00
#
_symmetry.space_group_name_H-M   'P 1'
#
loop_
_entity.id
_entity.type
_entity.pdbx_description
1 polymer ?
#
loop_
_entity_poly.entity_id
_entity_poly.type
_entity_poly.pdbx_seq_one_letter_code
_entity_poly.pdbx_strand_id
1 'polypeptide(L)'
;MRRLRRHIGFLKEIDEVRFKRWLDRNAQEFLAEVGVGAGKVVLDFGCGSGTYTIPAARLVGDEGKVYALDVRKKALDEVEAKAK
;
A
#
# COMPACT_ATOMS: atom_id res chain seq x y z
N MET A 1 21.96 13.43 -25.63
CA MET A 1 21.02 12.48 -24.98
C MET A 1 20.73 12.72 -23.48
N ARG A 2 21.52 13.50 -22.71
CA ARG A 2 21.27 13.75 -21.27
C ARG A 2 20.11 14.71 -20.94
N ARG A 3 19.69 15.57 -21.88
CA ARG A 3 18.67 16.63 -21.64
C ARG A 3 17.22 16.12 -21.77
N LEU A 4 16.97 15.13 -22.62
CA LEU A 4 15.65 14.52 -22.84
C LEU A 4 15.21 13.62 -21.67
N ARG A 5 16.17 12.92 -21.03
CA ARG A 5 15.93 12.08 -19.85
C ARG A 5 15.31 12.84 -18.66
N ARG A 6 15.64 14.12 -18.49
CA ARG A 6 15.10 14.95 -17.37
C ARG A 6 13.64 15.32 -17.54
N HIS A 7 13.18 15.59 -18.76
CA HIS A 7 11.76 15.88 -19.01
C HIS A 7 10.87 14.64 -18.88
N ILE A 8 11.35 13.48 -19.31
CA ILE A 8 10.63 12.21 -19.16
C ILE A 8 10.59 11.78 -17.68
N GLY A 9 11.65 12.02 -16.92
CA GLY A 9 11.67 11.77 -15.46
C GLY A 9 10.60 12.55 -14.71
N PHE A 10 10.46 13.85 -15.02
CA PHE A 10 9.45 14.71 -14.41
C PHE A 10 8.00 14.28 -14.72
N LEU A 11 7.72 13.82 -15.95
CA LEU A 11 6.40 13.30 -16.31
C LEU A 11 6.06 11.99 -15.56
N LYS A 12 7.03 11.10 -15.39
CA LYS A 12 6.86 9.88 -14.57
C LYS A 12 6.59 10.20 -13.09
N GLU A 13 7.25 11.22 -12.57
CA GLU A 13 7.11 11.66 -11.19
C GLU A 13 5.70 12.23 -10.93
N ILE A 14 5.11 12.93 -11.91
CA ILE A 14 3.71 13.38 -11.85
C ILE A 14 2.75 12.18 -11.81
N ASP A 15 3.00 11.14 -12.59
CA ASP A 15 2.17 9.94 -12.61
C ASP A 15 2.29 9.13 -11.32
N GLU A 16 3.49 8.94 -10.77
CA GLU A 16 3.70 8.24 -9.49
C GLU A 16 3.03 8.96 -8.32
N VAL A 17 3.15 10.29 -8.24
CA VAL A 17 2.50 11.09 -7.18
C VAL A 17 0.97 11.01 -7.31
N ARG A 18 0.43 11.10 -8.52
CA ARG A 18 -1.02 10.94 -8.76
C ARG A 18 -1.50 9.55 -8.40
N PHE A 19 -0.77 8.52 -8.80
CA PHE A 19 -1.10 7.14 -8.51
C PHE A 19 -1.08 6.88 -7.01
N LYS A 20 -0.05 7.35 -6.29
CA LYS A 20 -0.01 7.23 -4.83
C LYS A 20 -1.22 7.91 -4.16
N ARG A 21 -1.59 9.12 -4.59
CA ARG A 21 -2.79 9.84 -4.09
C ARG A 21 -4.09 9.13 -4.41
N TRP A 22 -4.14 8.40 -5.52
CA TRP A 22 -5.29 7.57 -5.85
C TRP A 22 -5.33 6.36 -4.92
N LEU A 23 -4.22 5.64 -4.74
CA LEU A 23 -4.12 4.51 -3.82
C LEU A 23 -4.49 4.88 -2.39
N ASP A 24 -3.95 5.99 -1.86
CA ASP A 24 -4.23 6.44 -0.50
C ASP A 24 -5.73 6.72 -0.27
N ARG A 25 -6.52 6.92 -1.33
CA ARG A 25 -7.97 7.19 -1.27
C ARG A 25 -8.86 6.01 -1.64
N ASN A 26 -8.35 5.03 -2.38
CA ASN A 26 -9.17 3.96 -3.00
C ASN A 26 -8.67 2.55 -2.65
N ALA A 27 -7.62 2.42 -1.83
CA ALA A 27 -7.03 1.13 -1.49
C ALA A 27 -8.03 0.16 -0.86
N GLN A 28 -8.95 0.65 -0.01
CA GLN A 28 -9.92 -0.22 0.65
C GLN A 28 -10.93 -0.78 -0.36
N GLU A 29 -11.49 0.07 -1.21
CA GLU A 29 -12.44 -0.34 -2.26
C GLU A 29 -11.79 -1.32 -3.23
N PHE A 30 -10.59 -0.99 -3.73
CA PHE A 30 -9.83 -1.86 -4.61
C PHE A 30 -9.57 -3.23 -3.97
N LEU A 31 -9.15 -3.27 -2.70
CA LEU A 31 -8.89 -4.53 -2.00
C LEU A 31 -10.17 -5.36 -1.82
N ALA A 32 -11.31 -4.73 -1.56
CA ALA A 32 -12.59 -5.42 -1.51
C ALA A 32 -12.98 -6.02 -2.87
N GLU A 33 -12.79 -5.28 -3.96
CA GLU A 33 -13.06 -5.74 -5.33
C GLU A 33 -12.21 -6.95 -5.74
N VAL A 34 -10.94 -7.01 -5.32
CA VAL A 34 -10.07 -8.18 -5.56
C VAL A 34 -10.30 -9.32 -4.55
N GLY A 35 -11.28 -9.16 -3.66
CA GLY A 35 -11.78 -10.22 -2.79
C GLY A 35 -11.18 -10.26 -1.39
N VAL A 36 -10.53 -9.20 -0.89
CA VAL A 36 -10.23 -9.09 0.54
C VAL A 36 -11.52 -8.82 1.31
N GLY A 37 -11.72 -9.50 2.44
CA GLY A 37 -12.94 -9.37 3.23
C GLY A 37 -12.88 -10.15 4.54
N ALA A 38 -13.98 -10.11 5.29
CA ALA A 38 -14.08 -10.60 6.66
C ALA A 38 -13.53 -12.03 6.84
N GLY A 39 -12.79 -12.25 7.93
CA GLY A 39 -12.25 -13.55 8.33
C GLY A 39 -11.08 -14.04 7.47
N LYS A 40 -10.69 -13.32 6.41
CA LYS A 40 -9.59 -13.76 5.55
C LYS A 40 -8.22 -13.54 6.21
N VAL A 41 -7.28 -14.38 5.81
CA VAL A 41 -5.86 -14.22 6.12
C VAL A 41 -5.15 -13.69 4.87
N VAL A 42 -4.48 -12.54 4.99
CA VAL A 42 -3.85 -11.81 3.88
C VAL A 42 -2.35 -11.62 4.16
N LEU A 43 -1.53 -11.75 3.12
CA LEU A 43 -0.12 -11.34 3.14
C LEU A 43 0.06 -10.10 2.27
N ASP A 44 0.53 -9.01 2.87
CA ASP A 44 0.97 -7.80 2.16
C ASP A 44 2.49 -7.87 1.96
N PHE A 45 2.91 -8.35 0.78
CA PHE A 45 4.31 -8.59 0.44
C PHE A 45 4.96 -7.32 -0.13
N GLY A 46 5.97 -6.80 0.56
CA GLY A 46 6.54 -5.49 0.28
C GLY A 46 5.64 -4.35 0.78
N CYS A 47 5.14 -4.48 2.01
CA CYS A 47 4.06 -3.64 2.55
C CYS A 47 4.38 -2.13 2.59
N GLY A 48 5.67 -1.74 2.52
CA GLY A 48 6.08 -0.35 2.65
C GLY A 48 5.52 0.28 3.92
N SER A 49 5.01 1.50 3.83
CA SER A 49 4.41 2.18 4.99
C SER A 49 2.97 1.73 5.29
N GLY A 50 2.48 0.66 4.66
CA GLY A 50 1.16 0.07 4.95
C GLY A 50 -0.01 0.63 4.15
N THR A 51 0.24 1.12 2.92
CA THR A 51 -0.84 1.62 2.03
C THR A 51 -1.94 0.58 1.80
N TYR A 52 -1.59 -0.71 1.72
CA TYR A 52 -2.57 -1.80 1.63
C TYR A 52 -2.78 -2.52 2.95
N THR A 53 -1.75 -2.63 3.80
CA THR A 53 -1.86 -3.30 5.10
C THR A 53 -3.02 -2.78 5.95
N ILE A 54 -3.12 -1.46 6.15
CA ILE A 54 -4.13 -0.89 7.05
C ILE A 54 -5.55 -1.03 6.47
N PRO A 55 -5.81 -0.72 5.19
CA PRO A 55 -7.11 -1.00 4.58
C PRO A 55 -7.48 -2.49 4.57
N ALA A 56 -6.53 -3.39 4.30
CA ALA A 56 -6.77 -4.84 4.36
C ALA A 56 -7.17 -5.27 5.78
N ALA A 57 -6.49 -4.75 6.81
CA ALA A 57 -6.79 -5.08 8.21
C ALA A 57 -8.22 -4.69 8.58
N ARG A 58 -8.68 -3.52 8.12
CA ARG A 58 -10.07 -3.08 8.32
C ARG A 58 -11.09 -3.98 7.63
N LEU A 59 -10.79 -4.46 6.42
CA LEU A 59 -11.68 -5.32 5.66
C LEU A 59 -11.79 -6.73 6.24
N VAL A 60 -10.68 -7.31 6.70
CA VAL A 60 -10.69 -8.68 7.24
C VAL A 60 -11.30 -8.75 8.65
N GLY A 61 -11.33 -7.62 9.37
CA GLY A 61 -11.95 -7.51 10.69
C GLY A 61 -11.29 -8.36 11.77
N ASP A 62 -11.94 -8.46 12.92
CA ASP A 62 -11.38 -9.07 14.14
C ASP A 62 -11.16 -10.60 14.01
N GLU A 63 -11.91 -11.25 13.12
CA GLU A 63 -11.76 -12.69 12.83
C GLU A 63 -10.69 -12.97 11.76
N GLY A 64 -10.22 -11.92 11.08
CA GLY A 64 -9.21 -12.01 10.04
C GLY A 64 -7.79 -11.78 10.56
N LYS A 65 -6.82 -11.85 9.65
CA LYS A 65 -5.43 -11.50 9.95
C LYS A 65 -4.70 -10.97 8.73
N VAL A 66 -3.89 -9.93 8.92
CA VAL A 66 -2.98 -9.42 7.90
C VAL A 66 -1.55 -9.56 8.37
N TYR A 67 -0.72 -10.19 7.54
CA TYR A 67 0.73 -10.25 7.72
C TYR A 67 1.38 -9.21 6.83
N ALA A 68 2.04 -8.21 7.43
CA ALA A 68 2.83 -7.22 6.72
C ALA A 68 4.29 -7.68 6.65
N LEU A 69 4.83 -7.80 5.43
CA LEU A 69 6.21 -8.23 5.21
C LEU A 69 6.94 -7.20 4.36
N ASP A 70 8.07 -6.69 4.85
CA ASP A 70 9.00 -5.87 4.08
C ASP A 70 10.41 -6.13 4.60
N VAL A 71 11.40 -6.04 3.71
CA VAL A 71 12.82 -6.21 4.06
C VAL A 71 13.37 -5.02 4.85
N ARG A 72 12.72 -3.85 4.75
CA ARG A 72 13.16 -2.62 5.40
C ARG A 72 12.48 -2.49 6.76
N LYS A 73 13.26 -2.55 7.83
CA LYS A 73 12.76 -2.34 9.20
C LYS A 73 11.96 -1.04 9.37
N LYS A 74 12.40 0.07 8.77
CA LYS A 74 11.71 1.36 8.82
C LYS A 74 10.26 1.28 8.29
N ALA A 75 10.02 0.50 7.24
CA ALA A 75 8.68 0.30 6.69
C ALA A 75 7.77 -0.40 7.72
N LEU A 76 8.30 -1.44 8.38
CA LEU A 76 7.59 -2.17 9.44
C LEU A 76 7.32 -1.28 10.67
N ASP A 77 8.26 -0.43 11.07
CA ASP A 77 8.07 0.53 12.17
C ASP A 77 6.92 1.53 11.85
N GLU A 78 6.83 1.99 10.60
CA GLU A 78 5.74 2.86 10.15
C GLU A 78 4.39 2.14 10.11
N VAL A 79 4.36 0.87 9.71
CA VAL A 79 3.15 0.03 9.75
C VAL A 79 2.70 -0.17 11.19
N GLU A 80 3.62 -0.54 12.09
CA GLU A 80 3.33 -0.76 13.51
C GLU A 80 2.77 0.51 14.16
N ALA A 81 3.31 1.68 13.84
CA ALA A 81 2.79 2.95 14.34
C ALA A 81 1.35 3.25 13.86
N LYS A 82 0.97 2.81 12.66
CA LYS A 82 -0.37 3.01 12.08
C LYS A 82 -1.39 1.92 12.48
N ALA A 83 -0.90 0.75 12.91
CA ALA A 83 -1.72 -0.38 13.31
C ALA A 83 -2.19 -0.31 14.78
N LYS A 84 -1.68 0.66 15.54
CA LYS A 84 -2.16 1.01 16.89
C LYS A 84 -3.44 1.83 16.81
#